data_AF-A0A916ZRT9-F1
#
_entry.id   AF-A0A916ZRT9-F1
#
_cell.length_a   1.000
_cell.length_b   1.000
_cell.length_c   1.000
_cell.angle_alpha   90.00
_cell.angle_beta   90.00
_cell.angle_gamma   90.00
#
_symmetry.space_group_name_H-M   'P 1'
#
loop_
_entity.id
_entity.type
_entity.pdbx_description
1 polymer ?
#
loop_
_entity_poly.entity_id
_entity_poly.type
_entity_poly.pdbx_seq_one_letter_code
_entity_poly.pdbx_strand_id
1 'polypeptide(L)'
;MPRKKPDTETPWIDPDDAPELDEHFFETGRISRGDTVLREATDTFAKRGRPKSDDPKQLVSLRLDRVVLERLRAQGPGWQSRVNDLLRKEVGA
;
A
#
# COMPACT_ATOMS: atom_id res chain seq x y z
N MET A 1 21.85 32.13 4.14
CA MET A 1 21.01 31.04 4.71
C MET A 1 19.55 31.48 4.62
N PRO A 2 18.61 30.66 4.13
CA PRO A 2 17.21 31.07 4.04
C PRO A 2 16.57 31.10 5.43
N ARG A 3 15.70 32.10 5.66
CA ARG A 3 14.99 32.34 6.93
C ARG A 3 13.89 31.29 7.16
N LYS A 4 13.74 30.84 8.41
CA LYS A 4 12.74 29.87 8.85
C LYS A 4 11.33 30.49 8.77
N LYS A 5 10.37 29.75 8.21
CA LYS A 5 8.96 30.17 8.10
C LYS A 5 8.28 30.12 9.47
N PRO A 6 7.25 30.97 9.73
CA PRO A 6 6.49 30.91 10.97
C PRO A 6 5.70 29.59 11.07
N ASP A 7 5.58 29.08 12.30
CA ASP A 7 4.88 27.83 12.61
C ASP A 7 3.36 28.01 12.41
N THR A 8 2.75 27.12 11.63
CA THR A 8 1.29 27.07 11.44
C THR A 8 0.64 26.54 12.71
N GLU A 9 -0.34 27.26 13.26
CA GLU A 9 -1.10 26.93 14.48
C GLU A 9 -2.05 25.72 14.30
N THR A 10 -1.59 24.61 13.73
CA THR A 10 -2.37 23.37 13.73
C THR A 10 -1.98 22.56 14.96
N PRO A 11 -2.87 22.39 15.97
CA PRO A 11 -2.56 21.53 17.09
C PRO A 11 -2.31 20.12 16.57
N TRP A 12 -1.17 19.55 16.96
CA TRP A 12 -0.81 18.18 16.62
C TRP A 12 -1.79 17.26 17.32
N ILE A 13 -2.66 16.63 16.53
CA ILE A 13 -3.56 15.58 16.98
C ILE A 13 -2.71 14.32 17.04
N ASP A 14 -2.66 13.70 18.22
CA ASP A 14 -1.91 12.46 18.42
C ASP A 14 -2.45 11.40 17.44
N PRO A 15 -1.61 10.88 16.54
CA PRO A 15 -2.01 9.82 15.61
C PRO A 15 -2.51 8.55 16.31
N ASP A 16 -2.19 8.38 17.60
CA ASP A 16 -2.63 7.25 18.42
C ASP A 16 -3.92 7.55 19.22
N ASP A 17 -4.48 8.77 19.18
CA ASP A 17 -5.75 9.09 19.82
C ASP A 17 -6.91 8.49 19.02
N ALA A 18 -7.72 7.66 19.69
CA ALA A 18 -8.78 6.92 19.04
C ALA A 18 -9.99 7.85 18.80
N PRO A 19 -10.63 7.79 17.61
CA PRO A 19 -11.83 8.58 17.36
C PRO A 19 -12.97 8.15 18.30
N GLU A 20 -13.89 9.08 18.56
CA GLU A 20 -15.09 8.77 19.34
C GLU A 20 -15.93 7.68 18.64
N LEU A 21 -16.51 6.79 19.45
CA LEU A 21 -17.40 5.73 18.96
C LEU A 21 -18.78 6.32 18.67
N ASP A 22 -18.97 6.77 17.44
CA ASP A 22 -20.21 7.36 16.95
C ASP A 22 -21.25 6.30 16.51
N GLU A 23 -22.46 6.75 16.16
CA GLU A 23 -23.54 5.88 15.68
C GLU A 23 -23.11 5.07 14.44
N HIS A 24 -22.26 5.65 13.58
CA HIS A 24 -21.75 4.99 12.38
C HIS A 24 -20.88 3.78 12.72
N PHE A 25 -20.06 3.86 13.77
CA PHE A 25 -19.33 2.70 14.31
C PHE A 25 -20.26 1.56 14.74
N PHE A 26 -21.38 1.86 15.39
CA PHE A 26 -22.35 0.84 15.82
C PHE A 26 -23.18 0.27 14.66
N GLU A 27 -23.49 1.09 13.66
CA GLU A 27 -24.24 0.67 12.47
C GLU A 27 -23.40 -0.27 11.59
N THR A 28 -22.11 0.03 11.42
CA THR A 28 -21.24 -0.67 10.46
C THR A 28 -20.26 -1.65 11.09
N GLY A 29 -20.09 -1.60 12.41
CA GLY A 29 -19.16 -2.42 13.17
C GLY A 29 -19.59 -3.88 13.30
N ARG A 30 -18.64 -4.73 13.73
CA ARG A 30 -18.90 -6.14 14.03
C ARG A 30 -19.59 -6.28 15.37
N ILE A 31 -20.70 -7.00 15.40
CA ILE A 31 -21.44 -7.33 16.62
C ILE A 31 -21.16 -8.78 17.00
N SER A 32 -20.66 -9.02 18.21
CA SER A 32 -20.42 -10.36 18.74
C SER A 32 -20.85 -10.48 20.20
N ARG A 33 -21.29 -11.67 20.60
CA ARG A 33 -21.61 -12.03 21.97
C ARG A 33 -20.79 -13.25 22.36
N GLY A 34 -19.73 -13.04 23.16
CA GLY A 34 -18.71 -14.06 23.39
C GLY A 34 -18.06 -14.48 22.08
N ASP A 35 -17.95 -15.78 21.84
CA ASP A 35 -17.39 -16.34 20.60
C ASP A 35 -18.36 -16.34 19.42
N THR A 36 -19.63 -15.95 19.63
CA THR A 36 -20.66 -15.96 18.57
C THR A 36 -20.72 -14.60 17.87
N VAL A 37 -20.45 -14.59 16.56
CA VAL A 37 -20.61 -13.40 15.72
C VAL A 37 -22.06 -13.28 15.26
N LEU A 38 -22.69 -12.16 15.61
CA LEU A 38 -24.09 -11.85 15.25
C LEU A 38 -24.15 -11.08 13.92
N ARG A 39 -23.15 -10.24 13.63
CA ARG A 39 -23.02 -9.47 12.38
C ARG A 39 -21.54 -9.13 12.16
N GLU A 40 -21.01 -9.39 10.97
CA GLU A 40 -19.67 -8.93 10.58
C GLU A 40 -19.68 -7.44 10.24
N ALA A 41 -18.52 -6.78 10.38
CA ALA A 41 -18.39 -5.39 10.01
C ALA A 41 -18.60 -5.22 8.50
N THR A 42 -19.26 -4.14 8.08
CA THR A 42 -19.59 -3.88 6.67
C THR A 42 -18.72 -2.76 6.06
N ASP A 43 -18.14 -1.90 6.90
CA ASP A 43 -17.31 -0.78 6.46
C ASP A 43 -15.84 -1.18 6.25
N THR A 44 -15.01 -0.23 5.84
CA THR A 44 -13.58 -0.29 5.53
C THR A 44 -12.76 -1.03 6.59
N PHE A 45 -13.17 -0.96 7.86
CA PHE A 45 -12.57 -1.72 8.97
C PHE A 45 -12.68 -3.24 8.83
N ALA A 46 -13.62 -3.75 8.02
CA ALA A 46 -13.77 -5.17 7.70
C ALA A 46 -12.67 -5.68 6.77
N LYS A 47 -12.09 -4.81 5.93
CA LYS A 47 -11.06 -5.17 4.96
C LYS A 47 -9.68 -4.83 5.53
N ARG A 48 -9.13 -5.73 6.33
CA ARG A 48 -7.73 -5.63 6.78
C ARG A 48 -6.78 -5.65 5.57
N GLY A 49 -5.97 -4.61 5.39
CA GLY A 49 -4.83 -4.57 4.46
C GLY A 49 -4.79 -3.32 3.55
N ARG A 50 -3.68 -3.14 2.81
CA ARG A 50 -3.59 -2.13 1.75
C ARG A 50 -4.69 -2.43 0.71
N PRO A 51 -5.42 -1.41 0.21
CA PRO A 51 -6.37 -1.60 -0.89
C PRO A 51 -5.72 -2.38 -2.03
N LYS A 52 -6.45 -3.37 -2.56
CA LYS A 52 -5.98 -4.16 -3.70
C LYS A 52 -5.81 -3.22 -4.89
N SER A 53 -4.62 -3.20 -5.49
CA SER A 53 -4.38 -2.44 -6.72
C SER A 53 -5.24 -3.02 -7.84
N ASP A 54 -5.91 -2.18 -8.60
CA ASP A 54 -6.72 -2.61 -9.76
C ASP A 54 -5.86 -3.21 -10.87
N ASP A 55 -4.62 -2.71 -11.02
CA ASP A 55 -3.62 -3.25 -11.95
C ASP A 55 -2.33 -3.66 -11.22
N PRO A 56 -2.27 -4.88 -10.65
CA PRO A 56 -1.06 -5.38 -10.00
C PRO A 56 -0.08 -5.98 -11.00
N LYS A 57 1.22 -5.76 -10.78
CA LYS A 57 2.29 -6.46 -11.51
C LYS A 57 2.12 -7.97 -11.38
N GLN A 58 2.15 -8.68 -12.50
CA GLN A 58 2.05 -10.14 -12.52
C GLN A 58 3.42 -10.77 -12.33
N LEU A 59 3.51 -11.76 -11.42
CA LEU A 59 4.72 -12.55 -11.26
C LEU A 59 4.80 -13.57 -12.39
N VAL A 60 5.81 -13.47 -13.25
CA VAL A 60 6.05 -14.40 -14.35
C VAL A 60 7.41 -15.07 -14.18
N SER A 61 7.46 -16.38 -14.41
CA SER A 61 8.71 -17.15 -14.45
C SER A 61 9.24 -17.20 -15.88
N LEU A 62 10.21 -16.35 -16.21
CA LEU A 62 10.90 -16.29 -17.51
C LEU A 62 12.37 -16.69 -17.36
N ARG A 63 12.91 -17.43 -18.35
CA ARG A 63 14.35 -17.68 -18.46
C ARG A 63 15.01 -16.60 -19.31
N LEU A 64 16.02 -15.94 -18.77
CA LEU A 64 16.84 -14.95 -19.46
C LEU A 64 18.23 -15.51 -19.72
N ASP A 65 18.89 -15.01 -20.77
CA ASP A 65 20.29 -15.31 -21.04
C ASP A 65 21.17 -14.88 -19.84
N ARG A 66 22.20 -15.69 -19.56
CA ARG A 66 23.09 -15.48 -18.41
C ARG A 66 23.84 -14.13 -18.50
N VAL A 67 24.36 -13.78 -19.67
CA VAL A 67 25.14 -12.55 -19.87
C VAL A 67 24.25 -11.32 -19.67
N VAL A 68 22.99 -11.41 -20.13
CA VAL A 68 22.00 -10.36 -19.94
C VAL A 68 21.67 -10.18 -18.46
N LEU A 69 21.41 -11.28 -17.74
CA LEU A 69 21.12 -11.24 -16.31
C LEU A 69 22.27 -10.64 -15.49
N GLU A 70 23.52 -11.02 -15.80
CA GLU A 70 24.71 -10.49 -15.13
C GLU A 70 24.85 -8.98 -15.36
N ARG A 71 24.68 -8.50 -16.60
CA ARG A 71 24.71 -7.07 -16.93
C ARG A 71 23.62 -6.28 -16.21
N LEU A 72 22.41 -6.84 -16.09
CA LEU A 72 21.30 -6.19 -15.40
C LEU A 72 21.57 -6.09 -13.91
N ARG A 73 22.02 -7.19 -13.27
CA ARG A 73 22.37 -7.21 -11.85
C ARG A 73 23.53 -6.26 -11.51
N ALA A 74 24.49 -6.10 -12.42
CA ALA A 74 25.61 -5.17 -12.25
C ALA A 74 25.18 -3.69 -12.15
N GLN A 75 23.96 -3.34 -12.58
CA GLN A 75 23.40 -1.99 -12.40
C GLN A 75 22.97 -1.69 -10.95
N GLY A 76 23.16 -2.63 -10.03
CA GLY A 76 22.89 -2.46 -8.61
C GLY A 76 21.42 -2.57 -8.22
N PRO A 77 21.05 -2.07 -7.03
CA PRO A 77 19.68 -2.13 -6.52
C PRO A 77 18.66 -1.56 -7.51
N GLY A 78 17.50 -2.21 -7.60
CA GLY A 78 16.42 -1.80 -8.50
C GLY A 78 16.54 -2.28 -9.95
N TRP A 79 17.48 -3.16 -10.28
CA TRP A 79 17.64 -3.70 -11.64
C TRP A 79 16.36 -4.36 -12.19
N GLN A 80 15.54 -5.00 -11.35
CA GLN A 80 14.27 -5.60 -11.78
C GLN A 80 13.26 -4.55 -12.27
N SER A 81 13.20 -3.38 -11.61
CA SER A 81 12.35 -2.28 -12.06
C SER A 81 12.84 -1.73 -13.40
N ARG A 82 14.15 -1.58 -13.58
CA ARG A 82 14.73 -1.15 -14.87
C ARG A 82 14.44 -2.14 -16.00
N VAL A 83 14.47 -3.44 -15.72
CA VAL A 83 14.06 -4.48 -16.68
C VAL A 83 12.61 -4.31 -17.08
N ASN A 84 11.72 -4.08 -16.11
CA ASN A 84 10.31 -3.84 -16.39
C ASN A 84 10.12 -2.59 -17.28
N ASP A 85 10.84 -1.51 -17.03
CA ASP A 85 10.77 -0.28 -17.82
C ASP A 85 11.30 -0.48 -19.25
N LEU A 86 12.38 -1.26 -19.41
CA LEU A 86 12.89 -1.67 -20.73
C LEU A 86 11.84 -2.48 -21.49
N LEU A 87 11.24 -3.48 -20.85
CA LEU A 87 10.19 -4.31 -21.47
C LEU A 87 8.97 -3.48 -21.87
N ARG A 88 8.55 -2.52 -21.04
CA ARG A 88 7.47 -1.59 -21.38
C ARG A 88 7.78 -0.76 -22.62
N LYS A 89 9.01 -0.22 -22.69
CA LYS A 89 9.45 0.56 -23.84
C LYS A 89 9.43 -0.25 -25.14
N GLU A 90 9.90 -1.50 -25.10
CA GLU A 90 9.98 -2.35 -26.31
C GLU A 90 8.62 -2.92 -26.73
N VAL A 91 7.72 -3.21 -25.78
CA VAL A 91 6.37 -3.73 -26.06
C VAL A 91 5.37 -2.60 -26.37
N GLY A 92 5.71 -1.35 -26.07
CA GLY A 92 4.88 -0.17 -26.33
C GLY A 92 3.76 0.04 -25.30
N ALA A 93 4.04 -0.22 -24.01
CA ALA A 93 3.09 -0.19 -22.89
C ALA A 93 3.42 0.85 -21.80
#